data_AF-G4TKL7-F1
#
_entry.id   AF-G4TKL7-F1
#
_cell.length_a   1.000
_cell.length_b   1.000
_cell.length_c   1.000
_cell.angle_alpha   90.00
_cell.angle_beta   90.00
_cell.angle_gamma   90.00
#
_symmetry.space_group_name_H-M   'P 1'
#
loop_
_entity.id
_entity.type
_entity.pdbx_description
1 polymer ?
#
loop_
_entity_poly.entity_id
_entity_poly.type
_entity_poly.pdbx_seq_one_letter_code
_entity_poly.pdbx_strand_id
1 'polypeptide(L)'
;MEALTASSQETPWVVFFSPSTAEAVLDAIPDSRCASTESDSLSFRNSSLRLASIGSTTREYLMSRGLAVDASSGKPSADSLSQAISEARLVT
;
A
#
# COMPACT_ATOMS: atom_id res chain seq x y z
N MET A 1 -8.89 -34.21 -17.38
CA MET A 1 -8.64 -33.51 -16.11
C MET A 1 -7.79 -32.31 -16.45
N GLU A 2 -8.41 -31.18 -16.74
CA GLU A 2 -7.71 -29.91 -16.95
C GLU A 2 -7.33 -29.36 -15.58
N ALA A 3 -6.03 -29.11 -15.39
CA ALA A 3 -5.52 -28.48 -14.20
C ALA A 3 -5.99 -27.03 -14.17
N LEU A 4 -6.77 -26.67 -13.14
CA LEU A 4 -7.07 -25.28 -12.80
C LEU A 4 -5.74 -24.58 -12.54
N THR A 5 -5.31 -23.75 -13.48
CA THR A 5 -4.16 -22.88 -13.31
C THR A 5 -4.43 -21.95 -12.14
N ALA A 6 -3.65 -22.07 -11.08
CA ALA A 6 -3.69 -21.14 -9.96
C ALA A 6 -3.43 -19.73 -10.52
N SER A 7 -4.47 -18.91 -10.61
CA SER A 7 -4.31 -17.49 -10.88
C SER A 7 -3.44 -16.93 -9.77
N SER A 8 -2.21 -16.53 -10.09
CA SER A 8 -1.36 -15.82 -9.13
C SER A 8 -2.07 -14.50 -8.83
N GLN A 9 -2.78 -14.44 -7.70
CA GLN A 9 -3.41 -13.21 -7.27
C GLN A 9 -2.30 -12.25 -6.89
N GLU A 10 -1.98 -11.31 -7.79
CA GLU A 10 -1.03 -10.26 -7.50
C GLU A 10 -1.54 -9.43 -6.33
N THR A 11 -0.66 -9.23 -5.35
CA THR A 11 -0.92 -8.39 -4.20
C THR A 11 -1.19 -6.94 -4.65
N PRO A 12 -2.37 -6.36 -4.36
CA PRO A 12 -2.70 -5.02 -4.81
C PRO A 12 -1.85 -3.94 -4.14
N TRP A 13 -1.54 -2.89 -4.90
CA TRP A 13 -0.72 -1.76 -4.46
C TRP A 13 -1.56 -0.50 -4.29
N VAL A 14 -1.29 0.25 -3.23
CA VAL A 14 -1.80 1.61 -3.04
C VAL A 14 -0.64 2.58 -3.05
N VAL A 15 -0.75 3.63 -3.86
CA VAL A 15 0.32 4.61 -4.07
C VAL A 15 -0.13 5.98 -3.56
N PHE A 16 0.64 6.56 -2.65
CA PHE A 16 0.40 7.91 -2.13
C PHE A 16 1.35 8.94 -2.74
N PHE A 17 0.76 9.99 -3.30
CA PHE A 17 1.49 11.08 -3.96
C PHE A 17 1.73 12.30 -3.06
N SER A 18 1.09 12.37 -1.89
CA SER A 18 1.28 13.46 -0.94
C SER A 18 0.82 13.07 0.48
N PRO A 19 1.32 13.75 1.53
CA PRO A 19 0.80 13.60 2.88
C PRO A 19 -0.69 13.96 2.99
N SER A 20 -1.15 15.01 2.30
CA SER A 20 -2.55 15.46 2.38
C SER A 20 -3.53 14.44 1.78
N THR A 21 -3.16 13.79 0.68
CA THR A 21 -3.98 12.70 0.13
C THR A 21 -3.93 11.47 1.05
N ALA A 22 -2.78 11.17 1.63
CA ALA A 22 -2.67 10.09 2.61
C ALA A 22 -3.55 10.36 3.84
N GLU A 23 -3.55 11.57 4.38
CA GLU A 23 -4.43 11.99 5.47
C GLU A 23 -5.90 11.79 5.14
N ALA A 24 -6.37 12.35 4.02
CA ALA A 24 -7.76 12.26 3.61
C ALA A 24 -8.23 10.81 3.44
N VAL A 25 -7.38 9.93 2.89
CA VAL A 25 -7.70 8.51 2.71
C VAL A 25 -7.69 7.78 4.05
N LEU A 26 -6.69 8.01 4.91
CA LEU A 26 -6.57 7.33 6.19
C LEU A 26 -7.67 7.72 7.18
N ASP A 27 -8.13 8.97 7.14
CA ASP A 27 -9.23 9.43 7.98
C ASP A 27 -10.59 8.93 7.46
N ALA A 28 -10.72 8.64 6.16
CA ALA A 28 -11.93 8.09 5.57
C ALA A 28 -12.07 6.57 5.77
N ILE A 29 -10.99 5.86 6.05
CA ILE A 29 -10.99 4.41 6.23
C ILE A 29 -11.10 4.09 7.73
N PRO A 30 -12.19 3.45 8.18
CA PRO A 30 -12.40 3.18 9.59
C PRO A 30 -11.34 2.20 10.11
N ASP A 31 -10.71 2.54 11.24
CA ASP A 31 -9.72 1.68 11.89
C ASP A 31 -10.43 0.39 12.35
N SER A 32 -10.09 -0.73 11.73
CA SER A 32 -10.75 -2.04 11.90
C SER A 32 -10.66 -2.62 13.32
N ARG A 33 -10.02 -1.92 14.27
CA ARG A 33 -9.92 -2.33 15.68
C ARG A 33 -11.27 -2.45 16.38
N CYS A 34 -12.34 -1.87 15.84
CA CYS A 34 -13.71 -1.96 16.37
C CYS A 34 -14.68 -2.80 15.53
N ALA A 35 -14.25 -3.38 14.39
CA ALA A 35 -15.13 -4.12 13.50
C ALA A 35 -15.19 -5.61 13.92
N SER A 36 -16.03 -5.92 14.89
CA SER A 36 -16.34 -7.29 15.34
C SER A 36 -17.35 -8.01 14.43
N THR A 37 -17.36 -7.71 13.13
CA THR A 37 -18.29 -8.31 12.19
C THR A 37 -17.56 -8.57 10.89
N GLU A 38 -17.68 -9.81 10.40
CA GLU A 38 -16.95 -10.37 9.27
C GLU A 38 -17.46 -9.78 7.94
N SER A 39 -17.22 -8.49 7.75
CA SER A 39 -17.62 -7.75 6.54
C SER A 39 -16.59 -6.66 6.27
N ASP A 40 -15.65 -6.95 5.35
CA ASP A 40 -14.90 -6.01 4.50
C ASP A 40 -14.45 -4.66 5.12
N SER A 41 -13.97 -4.66 6.36
CA SER A 41 -13.28 -3.47 6.88
C SER A 41 -11.87 -3.40 6.29
N LEU A 42 -11.72 -2.67 5.18
CA LEU A 42 -10.42 -2.27 4.65
C LEU A 42 -9.62 -1.60 5.76
N SER A 43 -8.48 -2.19 6.13
CA SER A 43 -7.55 -1.62 7.10
C SER A 43 -6.14 -1.81 6.59
N PHE A 44 -5.42 -0.71 6.34
CA PHE A 44 -4.06 -0.78 5.83
C PHE A 44 -3.09 -1.53 6.73
N ARG A 45 -3.42 -1.67 8.02
CA ARG A 45 -2.56 -2.37 8.99
C ARG A 45 -2.70 -3.89 8.93
N ASN A 46 -3.88 -4.39 8.56
CA ASN A 46 -4.20 -5.82 8.54
C ASN A 46 -4.59 -6.33 7.14
N SER A 47 -4.53 -5.46 6.11
CA SER A 47 -4.77 -5.83 4.73
C SER A 47 -3.55 -6.49 4.11
N SER A 48 -3.77 -7.35 3.14
CA SER A 48 -2.74 -7.82 2.21
C SER A 48 -2.25 -6.73 1.24
N LEU A 49 -2.54 -5.44 1.46
CA LEU A 49 -2.12 -4.36 0.56
C LEU A 49 -0.64 -4.03 0.75
N ARG A 50 0.02 -3.67 -0.37
CA ARG A 50 1.35 -3.09 -0.36
C ARG A 50 1.29 -1.59 -0.58
N LEU A 51 2.12 -0.84 0.15
CA LEU A 51 2.08 0.62 0.12
C LEU A 51 3.31 1.19 -0.58
N ALA A 52 3.08 2.09 -1.52
CA ALA A 52 4.14 2.88 -2.16
C ALA A 52 3.93 4.38 -1.92
N SER A 53 5.03 5.13 -1.96
CA SER A 53 5.03 6.59 -1.85
C SER A 53 5.86 7.24 -2.95
N ILE A 54 5.44 8.42 -3.42
CA ILE A 54 6.15 9.15 -4.49
C ILE A 54 7.44 9.83 -4.01
N GLY A 55 7.68 9.90 -2.70
CA GLY A 55 8.82 10.60 -2.13
C GLY A 55 8.91 10.47 -0.61
N SER A 56 10.06 10.87 -0.05
CA SER A 56 10.40 10.71 1.36
C SER A 56 9.41 11.38 2.30
N THR A 57 8.93 12.59 1.98
CA THR A 57 7.95 13.30 2.82
C THR A 57 6.66 12.50 3.00
N THR A 58 6.14 11.90 1.93
CA THR A 58 4.93 11.07 2.00
C THR A 58 5.21 9.75 2.73
N ARG A 59 6.38 9.15 2.52
CA ARG A 59 6.83 7.95 3.26
C ARG A 59 6.86 8.20 4.76
N GLU A 60 7.52 9.28 5.19
CA GLU A 60 7.67 9.67 6.59
C GLU A 60 6.30 9.91 7.24
N TYR A 61 5.39 10.57 6.52
CA TYR A 61 4.01 10.74 6.97
C TYR A 61 3.31 9.40 7.20
N LEU A 62 3.32 8.48 6.23
CA LEU A 62 2.69 7.16 6.36
C LEU A 62 3.29 6.35 7.53
N MET A 63 4.62 6.39 7.69
CA MET A 63 5.31 5.74 8.80
C MET A 63 4.94 6.35 10.16
N SER A 64 4.78 7.68 10.25
CA SER A 64 4.31 8.36 11.46
C SER A 64 2.88 7.95 11.85
N ARG A 65 2.07 7.54 10.88
CA ARG A 65 0.73 6.95 11.08
C ARG A 65 0.78 5.44 11.36
N GLY A 66 1.97 4.87 11.51
CA GLY A 66 2.23 3.48 11.88
C GLY A 66 1.99 2.47 10.75
N LEU A 67 2.13 2.90 9.50
CA LEU A 67 2.05 2.04 8.31
C LEU A 67 3.45 1.67 7.81
N ALA A 68 3.58 0.45 7.31
CA ALA A 68 4.78 0.02 6.59
C ALA A 68 4.69 0.47 5.13
N VAL A 69 5.77 1.05 4.60
CA VAL A 69 5.87 1.47 3.21
C VAL A 69 6.85 0.54 2.50
N ASP A 70 6.33 -0.27 1.59
CA ASP A 70 7.08 -1.25 0.81
C ASP A 70 8.02 -0.61 -0.22
N ALA A 71 7.59 0.51 -0.81
CA ALA A 71 8.35 1.20 -1.85
C ALA A 71 8.27 2.72 -1.70
N SER A 72 9.38 3.40 -1.96
CA SER A 72 9.42 4.86 -1.98
C SER A 72 10.27 5.30 -3.15
N SER A 73 9.68 6.14 -4.01
CA SER A 73 10.41 6.71 -5.13
C SER A 73 11.48 7.69 -4.63
N GLY A 74 12.68 7.63 -5.22
CA GLY A 74 13.76 8.58 -4.94
C GLY A 74 13.58 9.94 -5.62
N LYS A 75 12.75 10.00 -6.68
CA LYS A 75 12.35 11.22 -7.39
C LYS A 75 10.85 11.20 -7.65
N PRO A 76 10.16 12.36 -7.70
CA PRO A 76 8.74 12.39 -7.99
C PRO A 76 8.46 12.23 -9.51
N SER A 77 8.80 11.06 -10.05
CA SER A 77 8.57 10.70 -11.45
C SER A 77 7.96 9.30 -11.57
N ALA A 78 7.26 9.05 -12.67
CA ALA A 78 6.67 7.75 -12.96
C ALA A 78 7.72 6.63 -13.05
N ASP A 79 8.84 6.89 -13.73
CA ASP A 79 9.92 5.89 -13.89
C ASP A 79 10.58 5.53 -12.56
N SER A 80 10.84 6.52 -11.70
CA SER A 80 11.47 6.27 -10.41
C SER A 80 10.52 5.49 -9.48
N LEU A 81 9.20 5.72 -9.59
CA LEU A 81 8.20 5.00 -8.83
C LEU A 81 8.02 3.57 -9.33
N SER A 82 7.94 3.37 -10.64
CA SER A 82 7.78 2.03 -11.25
C SER A 82 8.98 1.15 -10.95
N GLN A 83 10.20 1.71 -10.98
CA GLN A 83 11.42 1.02 -10.58
C GLN A 83 11.35 0.60 -9.10
N ALA A 84 11.03 1.54 -8.19
CA ALA A 84 10.95 1.24 -6.76
C ALA A 84 9.92 0.13 -6.43
N ILE A 85 8.76 0.14 -7.10
CA ILE A 85 7.74 -0.91 -6.95
C ILE A 85 8.25 -2.25 -7.48
N SER A 86 8.94 -2.25 -8.62
CA SER A 86 9.48 -3.46 -9.24
C SER A 86 10.55 -4.11 -8.37
N GLU A 87 11.46 -3.32 -7.81
CA GLU A 87 12.50 -3.79 -6.88
C GLU A 87 11.87 -4.39 -5.62
N ALA A 88 10.84 -3.73 -5.06
CA ALA A 88 10.16 -4.22 -3.87
C ALA A 88 9.37 -5.53 -4.10
N ARG A 89 8.99 -5.85 -5.34
CA ARG A 89 8.35 -7.13 -5.70
C ARG A 89 9.32 -8.31 -5.65
N LEU A 90 10.62 -8.09 -5.83
CA LEU A 90 11.64 -9.14 -5.89
C LEU A 90 12.16 -9.57 -4.50
N VAL A 91 11.85 -8.83 -3.45
CA VAL A 91 12.40 -9.01 -2.09
C VAL A 91 11.43 -9.78 -1.17
N THR A 92 10.32 -10.31 -1.70
CA THR A 92 9.29 -11.05 -0.94
C THR A 92 9.28 -12.51 -1.36
#